data_AF-A0A941IUT4-F1
#
_entry.id   AF-A0A941IUT4-F1
#
_cell.length_a   1.000
_cell.length_b   1.000
_cell.length_c   1.000
_cell.angle_alpha   90.00
_cell.angle_beta   90.00
_cell.angle_gamma   90.00
#
_symmetry.space_group_name_H-M   'P 1'
#
loop_
_entity.id
_entity.type
_entity.pdbx_description
1 polymer ?
#
loop_
_entity_poly.entity_id
_entity_poly.type
_entity_poly.pdbx_seq_one_letter_code
_entity_poly.pdbx_strand_id
1 'polypeptide(L)'
;MHAFGYLTGRGEDPPFTVGPTAREPDLDRLLRTGPFHEALRAAVANSGLSLDRIQDRLRRRGAVISVPTLSSWQSGRYRPERAGSLAVLSALEEVLGVRPAALAALVGPPRP
;
A
#
# COMPACT_ATOMS: atom_id res chain seq x y z
N MET A 1 13.47 19.25 15.34
CA MET A 1 13.91 19.03 13.94
C MET A 1 13.13 17.84 13.36
N HIS A 2 11.86 18.07 12.99
CA HIS A 2 11.02 17.14 12.23
C HIS A 2 10.49 17.94 11.05
N ALA A 3 10.95 17.62 9.85
CA ALA A 3 10.72 18.42 8.66
C ALA A 3 9.81 17.71 7.67
N PHE A 4 8.88 18.50 7.13
CA PHE A 4 8.00 18.29 5.97
C PHE A 4 6.85 17.29 6.14
N GLY A 5 5.59 17.63 5.86
CA GLY A 5 5.01 18.81 5.21
C GLY A 5 3.77 18.34 4.45
N TYR A 6 2.58 18.54 5.02
CA TYR A 6 1.32 18.40 4.29
C TYR A 6 0.42 19.56 4.68
N LEU A 7 0.61 20.69 3.99
CA LEU A 7 -0.40 21.73 3.87
C LEU A 7 -1.02 21.59 2.47
N THR A 8 -2.34 21.84 2.41
CA THR A 8 -3.15 22.30 1.28
C THR A 8 -3.47 21.34 0.12
N GLY A 9 -4.77 21.19 -0.17
CA GLY A 9 -5.25 20.70 -1.47
C GLY A 9 -6.64 20.08 -1.45
N ARG A 10 -7.68 20.86 -1.13
CA ARG A 10 -9.06 20.50 -1.49
C ARG A 10 -9.17 20.71 -3.01
N GLY A 11 -9.51 19.66 -3.76
CA GLY A 11 -9.99 19.72 -5.14
C GLY A 11 -8.98 20.15 -6.20
N GLU A 12 -8.25 19.18 -6.76
CA GLU A 12 -8.04 19.04 -8.21
C GLU A 12 -7.84 17.54 -8.47
N ASP A 13 -8.78 16.92 -9.18
CA ASP A 13 -8.53 15.67 -9.87
C ASP A 13 -7.63 16.00 -11.07
N PRO A 14 -6.31 15.68 -11.06
CA PRO A 14 -5.59 15.65 -12.32
C PRO A 14 -6.22 14.55 -13.18
N PRO A 15 -6.23 14.67 -14.53
CA PRO A 15 -6.39 13.48 -15.34
C PRO A 15 -5.22 12.58 -14.98
N PHE A 16 -5.47 11.57 -14.13
CA PHE A 16 -4.51 10.51 -13.92
C PHE A 16 -4.37 9.85 -15.28
N THR A 17 -3.36 10.26 -16.05
CA THR A 17 -2.72 9.39 -17.02
C THR A 17 -2.24 8.22 -16.18
N VAL A 18 -3.12 7.22 -16.05
CA VAL A 18 -2.75 5.88 -15.64
C VAL A 18 -1.76 5.43 -16.71
N GLY A 19 -0.48 5.72 -16.46
CA GLY A 19 0.61 5.12 -17.21
C GLY A 19 0.40 3.61 -17.19
N PRO A 20 0.77 2.92 -18.29
CA PRO A 20 0.30 1.57 -18.59
C PRO A 20 0.35 0.73 -17.33
N THR A 21 -0.84 0.34 -16.85
CA THR A 21 -1.01 -0.57 -15.72
C THR A 21 0.00 -1.68 -15.94
N ALA A 22 0.96 -1.81 -15.02
CA ALA A 22 1.96 -2.86 -15.10
C ALA A 22 1.18 -4.15 -15.36
N ARG A 23 1.40 -4.74 -16.54
CA ARG A 23 0.66 -5.91 -17.01
C ARG A 23 0.59 -6.86 -15.80
N GLU A 24 -0.61 -7.30 -15.40
CA GLU A 24 -0.84 -8.24 -14.28
C GLU A 24 0.28 -9.27 -13.98
N PRO A 25 0.99 -9.86 -14.97
CA PRO A 25 2.18 -10.69 -14.73
C PRO A 25 3.32 -10.05 -13.93
N ASP A 26 3.57 -8.75 -14.04
CA ASP A 26 4.66 -8.07 -13.34
C ASP A 26 4.32 -7.86 -11.86
N LEU A 27 3.07 -7.47 -11.59
CA LEU A 27 2.52 -7.36 -10.24
C LEU A 27 2.63 -8.70 -9.49
N ASP A 28 2.25 -9.81 -10.13
CA ASP A 28 2.31 -11.11 -9.48
C ASP A 28 3.74 -11.55 -9.13
N ARG A 29 4.72 -11.22 -9.97
CA ARG A 29 6.14 -11.46 -9.69
C ARG A 29 6.64 -10.58 -8.53
N LEU A 30 6.28 -9.30 -8.52
CA LEU A 30 6.62 -8.37 -7.44
C LEU A 30 6.03 -8.81 -6.11
N LEU A 31 4.80 -9.30 -6.10
CA LEU A 31 4.13 -9.82 -4.90
C LEU A 31 4.76 -11.12 -4.36
N ARG A 32 5.48 -11.89 -5.19
CA ARG A 32 6.14 -13.15 -4.76
C ARG A 32 7.58 -12.96 -4.32
N THR A 33 8.34 -12.15 -5.04
CA THR A 33 9.80 -12.04 -4.87
C THR A 33 10.32 -10.61 -4.85
N GLY A 34 9.45 -9.64 -5.13
CA GLY A 34 9.81 -8.24 -5.19
C GLY A 34 9.88 -7.59 -3.81
N PRO A 35 10.47 -6.40 -3.71
CA PRO A 35 10.47 -5.65 -2.47
C PRO A 35 9.05 -5.16 -2.15
N PHE A 36 8.67 -5.25 -0.87
CA PHE A 36 7.34 -4.88 -0.38
C PHE A 36 6.86 -3.50 -0.88
N HIS A 37 7.74 -2.51 -0.90
CA HIS A 37 7.38 -1.14 -1.29
C HIS A 37 7.00 -1.03 -2.78
N GLU A 38 7.68 -1.77 -3.64
CA GLU A 38 7.42 -1.81 -5.08
C GLU A 38 6.15 -2.62 -5.37
N ALA A 39 5.98 -3.76 -4.69
CA ALA A 39 4.76 -4.56 -4.75
C ALA A 39 3.53 -3.77 -4.28
N LEU A 40 3.66 -3.00 -3.18
CA LEU A 40 2.60 -2.12 -2.68
C LEU A 40 2.28 -1.00 -3.68
N ARG A 41 3.30 -0.36 -4.27
CA ARG A 41 3.10 0.68 -5.27
C ARG A 41 2.38 0.14 -6.51
N ALA A 42 2.80 -1.02 -7.00
CA ALA A 42 2.18 -1.69 -8.13
C ALA A 42 0.73 -2.09 -7.83
N ALA A 43 0.45 -2.64 -6.64
CA ALA A 43 -0.90 -3.01 -6.22
C ALA A 43 -1.84 -1.80 -6.13
N VAL A 44 -1.37 -0.68 -5.56
CA VAL A 44 -2.12 0.58 -5.48
C VAL A 44 -2.39 1.15 -6.87
N ALA A 45 -1.38 1.15 -7.75
CA ALA A 45 -1.54 1.60 -9.12
C ALA A 45 -2.55 0.73 -9.91
N ASN A 46 -2.50 -0.58 -9.72
CA ASN A 46 -3.45 -1.52 -10.34
C ASN A 46 -4.87 -1.36 -9.81
N SER A 47 -5.02 -1.01 -8.53
CA SER A 47 -6.33 -0.78 -7.91
C SER A 47 -7.01 0.50 -8.40
N GLY A 48 -6.25 1.47 -8.91
CA GLY A 48 -6.76 2.80 -9.27
C GLY A 48 -7.29 3.60 -8.07
N LEU A 49 -6.90 3.25 -6.84
CA LEU A 49 -7.36 3.88 -5.62
C LEU A 49 -6.31 4.84 -5.05
N SER A 50 -6.74 6.05 -4.67
CA SER A 50 -5.90 6.98 -3.89
C SER A 50 -5.68 6.46 -2.47
N LEU A 51 -4.54 6.83 -1.85
CA LEU A 51 -4.20 6.45 -0.46
C LEU A 51 -5.28 6.85 0.56
N ASP A 52 -5.95 7.99 0.34
CA ASP A 52 -7.07 8.45 1.17
C ASP A 52 -8.26 7.48 1.11
N ARG A 53 -8.64 7.03 -0.10
CA ARG A 53 -9.71 6.04 -0.31
C ARG A 53 -9.37 4.70 0.31
N ILE A 54 -8.10 4.30 0.23
CA ILE A 54 -7.59 3.09 0.88
C ILE A 54 -7.71 3.23 2.40
N GLN A 55 -7.24 4.35 2.97
CA GLN A 55 -7.35 4.62 4.41
C GLN A 55 -8.81 4.58 4.89
N ASP A 56 -9.71 5.27 4.19
CA ASP A 56 -11.14 5.31 4.52
C ASP A 56 -11.77 3.91 4.52
N ARG A 57 -11.42 3.06 3.54
CA ARG A 57 -11.85 1.66 3.49
C ARG A 57 -11.25 0.82 4.62
N LEU A 58 -9.98 1.02 4.96
CA LEU A 58 -9.33 0.35 6.10
C LEU A 58 -10.00 0.71 7.43
N ARG A 59 -10.28 2.01 7.62
CA ARG A 59 -10.97 2.51 8.82
C ARG A 59 -12.35 1.89 8.98
N ARG A 60 -13.12 1.75 7.88
CA ARG A 60 -14.41 1.04 7.90
C ARG A 60 -14.29 -0.44 8.32
N ARG A 61 -13.15 -1.07 8.09
CA ARG A 61 -12.85 -2.46 8.48
C ARG A 61 -12.24 -2.57 9.88
N GLY A 62 -12.11 -1.46 10.62
CA GLY A 62 -11.49 -1.42 11.95
C GLY A 62 -9.95 -1.35 11.94
N ALA A 63 -9.34 -1.27 10.75
CA ALA A 63 -7.90 -1.09 10.57
C ALA A 63 -7.56 0.40 10.51
N VAL A 64 -7.19 1.00 11.63
CA VAL A 64 -6.86 2.43 11.70
C VAL A 64 -5.38 2.65 11.40
N ILE A 65 -5.07 3.21 10.24
CA ILE A 65 -3.71 3.63 9.85
C ILE A 65 -3.72 5.02 9.24
N SER A 66 -2.66 5.80 9.46
CA SER A 66 -2.50 7.14 8.88
C SER A 66 -1.95 7.07 7.45
N VAL A 67 -2.44 7.92 6.54
CA VAL A 67 -1.87 8.13 5.20
C VAL A 67 -0.34 8.29 5.20
N PRO A 68 0.29 9.11 6.08
CA PRO A 68 1.74 9.20 6.14
C PRO A 68 2.44 7.90 6.50
N THR A 69 1.81 7.03 7.29
CA THR A 69 2.33 5.69 7.59
C THR A 69 2.30 4.82 6.34
N LEU A 70 1.19 4.82 5.58
CA LEU A 70 1.08 4.12 4.29
C LEU A 70 2.10 4.64 3.26
N SER A 71 2.30 5.96 3.19
CA SER A 71 3.29 6.58 2.30
C SER A 71 4.72 6.18 2.67
N SER A 72 5.01 6.13 3.98
CA SER A 72 6.33 5.69 4.48
C SER A 72 6.61 4.21 4.17
N TRP A 73 5.56 3.37 4.10
CA TRP A 73 5.65 1.97 3.66
C TRP A 73 5.98 1.85 2.17
N GLN A 74 5.42 2.72 1.33
CA GLN A 74 5.73 2.78 -0.11
C GLN A 74 7.14 3.29 -0.43
N SER A 75 7.77 4.04 0.49
CA SER A 75 9.16 4.48 0.34
C SER A 75 10.17 3.46 0.88
N GLY A 76 9.71 2.34 1.46
CA GLY A 76 10.58 1.32 2.05
C GLY A 76 11.34 1.77 3.30
N ARG A 77 11.02 2.95 3.84
CA ARG A 77 11.73 3.57 4.97
C ARG A 77 11.31 2.98 6.33
N TYR A 78 10.14 2.36 6.39
CA TYR A 78 9.62 1.65 7.57
C TYR A 78 8.90 0.36 7.13
N ARG A 79 9.23 -0.77 7.76
CA ARG A 79 8.52 -2.04 7.55
C ARG A 79 7.46 -2.27 8.64
N PRO A 80 6.26 -2.76 8.29
CA PRO A 80 5.23 -3.13 9.27
C PRO A 80 5.58 -4.40 10.07
N GLU A 81 6.56 -4.34 10.97
CA GLU A 81 7.04 -5.52 11.73
C GLU A 81 6.19 -5.86 12.97
N ARG A 82 5.21 -5.01 13.32
CA ARG A 82 4.36 -5.20 14.51
C ARG A 82 3.14 -6.06 14.17
N ALA A 83 2.74 -6.98 15.04
CA ALA A 83 1.55 -7.82 14.87
C ALA A 83 0.25 -7.03 14.58
N GLY A 84 0.10 -5.82 15.12
CA GLY A 84 -1.03 -4.94 14.79
C GLY A 84 -1.06 -4.44 13.35
N SER A 85 0.08 -4.42 12.64
CA SER A 85 0.14 -4.08 11.21
C SER A 85 -0.26 -5.23 10.30
N LEU A 86 -0.24 -6.49 10.76
CA LEU A 86 -0.68 -7.63 9.94
C LEU A 86 -2.19 -7.58 9.65
N ALA A 87 -3.01 -7.21 10.64
CA ALA A 87 -4.45 -7.02 10.44
C ALA A 87 -4.75 -5.89 9.45
N VAL A 88 -3.97 -4.80 9.50
CA VAL A 88 -4.05 -3.68 8.56
C VAL A 88 -3.62 -4.13 7.15
N LEU A 89 -2.55 -4.94 7.06
CA LEU A 89 -2.07 -5.53 5.81
C LEU A 89 -3.13 -6.43 5.16
N SER A 90 -3.76 -7.33 5.92
CA SER A 90 -4.83 -8.18 5.37
C SER A 90 -6.01 -7.36 4.84
N ALA A 91 -6.46 -6.37 5.60
CA ALA A 91 -7.52 -5.47 5.14
C ALA A 91 -7.10 -4.64 3.91
N LEU A 92 -5.80 -4.30 3.80
CA LEU A 92 -5.24 -3.58 2.66
C LEU A 92 -5.23 -4.46 1.42
N GLU A 93 -4.80 -5.71 1.54
CA GLU A 93 -4.78 -6.68 0.44
C GLU A 93 -6.17 -6.87 -0.17
N GLU A 94 -7.20 -7.00 0.68
CA GLU A 94 -8.59 -7.09 0.24
C GLU A 94 -9.08 -5.82 -0.46
N VAL A 95 -8.70 -4.64 0.04
CA VAL A 95 -9.08 -3.36 -0.56
C VAL A 95 -8.42 -3.17 -1.92
N LEU A 96 -7.20 -3.67 -2.09
CA LEU A 96 -6.42 -3.63 -3.33
C LEU A 96 -6.78 -4.76 -4.29
N GLY A 97 -7.60 -5.72 -3.86
CA GLY A 97 -7.97 -6.89 -4.68
C GLY A 97 -6.79 -7.81 -5.00
N VAL A 98 -5.72 -7.79 -4.20
CA VAL A 98 -4.57 -8.69 -4.37
C VAL A 98 -4.78 -9.98 -3.59
N ARG A 99 -3.96 -11.00 -3.89
CA ARG A 99 -4.00 -12.27 -3.16
C ARG A 99 -3.77 -12.03 -1.66
N PRO A 100 -4.55 -12.68 -0.77
CA PRO A 100 -4.36 -12.53 0.66
C PRO A 100 -2.98 -13.04 1.07
N ALA A 101 -2.37 -12.37 2.03
CA ALA A 101 -1.00 -12.61 2.50
C ALA A 101 0.13 -12.45 1.47
N ALA A 102 -0.14 -11.93 0.26
CA ALA A 102 0.89 -11.63 -0.71
C ALA A 102 1.84 -10.52 -0.25
N LEU A 103 1.30 -9.42 0.27
CA LEU A 103 2.07 -8.33 0.86
C LEU A 103 2.58 -8.70 2.26
N ALA A 104 1.78 -9.44 3.04
CA ALA A 104 2.19 -9.88 4.38
C ALA A 104 3.42 -10.80 4.33
N ALA A 105 3.51 -11.68 3.33
CA ALA A 105 4.65 -12.57 3.09
C ALA A 105 5.96 -11.82 2.75
N LEU A 106 5.87 -10.57 2.28
CA LEU A 106 7.03 -9.72 1.98
C LEU A 106 7.51 -8.91 3.21
N VAL A 107 6.68 -8.81 4.25
CA VAL A 107 6.92 -7.99 5.45
C VAL A 107 7.28 -8.83 6.67
N GLY A 108 6.57 -9.93 6.90
CA GLY A 108 6.89 -10.93 7.92
C GLY A 108 8.05 -11.83 7.45
N PRO A 109 8.80 -12.47 8.36
CA PRO A 109 10.14 -12.98 8.06
C PRO A 109 10.11 -14.01 6.92
N PRO A 110 10.78 -13.76 5.78
CA PRO A 110 11.00 -14.80 4.80
C PRO A 110 12.22 -15.64 5.19
N ARG A 111 12.08 -16.63 6.10
CA ARG A 111 12.69 -17.97 5.93
C ARG A 111 12.37 -18.98 7.05
N PRO A 112 12.22 -20.28 6.72
CA PRO A 112 12.41 -21.39 7.67
C PRO A 112 13.83 -21.45 8.23
#